data_AF-A0A8J2JMI9-F1
#
_entry.id   AF-A0A8J2JMI9-F1
#
_cell.length_a   1.000
_cell.length_b   1.000
_cell.length_c   1.000
_cell.angle_alpha   90.00
_cell.angle_beta   90.00
_cell.angle_gamma   90.00
#
_symmetry.space_group_name_H-M   'P 1'
#
loop_
_entity.id
_entity.type
_entity.pdbx_description
1 polymer ?
#
loop_
_entity_poly.entity_id
_entity_poly.type
_entity_poly.pdbx_seq_one_letter_code
_entity_poly.pdbx_strand_id
1 'polypeptide(L)' 'SLSDEEMKRLNEILSEMGELYGSEKVCLTENECLPLEPDLTDLL' A
#
# COMPACT_ATOMS: atom_id res chain seq x y z
N SER A 1 -5.16 10.43 25.94
CA SER A 1 -5.91 10.10 24.72
C SER A 1 -5.43 11.00 23.61
N LEU A 2 -5.53 10.56 22.36
CA LEU A 2 -5.29 11.42 21.20
C LEU A 2 -6.43 12.44 21.07
N SER A 3 -6.13 13.63 20.57
CA SER A 3 -7.12 14.63 20.16
C SER A 3 -7.84 14.20 18.87
N ASP A 4 -8.95 14.87 18.55
CA ASP A 4 -9.72 14.59 17.33
C ASP A 4 -8.89 14.83 16.06
N GLU A 5 -8.02 15.84 16.06
CA GLU A 5 -7.12 16.13 14.95
C GLU A 5 -6.05 15.05 14.78
N GLU A 6 -5.45 14.60 15.87
CA GLU A 6 -4.48 13.49 15.85
C GLU A 6 -5.13 12.19 15.39
N MET A 7 -6.37 11.90 15.83
CA MET A 7 -7.11 10.72 15.38
C MET A 7 -7.45 10.79 13.89
N LYS A 8 -7.87 11.95 13.40
CA LYS A 8 -8.13 12.14 11.97
C LYS A 8 -6.87 11.89 11.14
N ARG A 9 -5.75 12.51 11.53
CA ARG A 9 -4.46 12.33 10.84
C ARG A 9 -3.97 10.89 10.89
N LEU A 10 -4.13 10.21 12.03
CA LEU A 10 -3.77 8.80 12.15
C LEU A 10 -4.57 7.94 11.17
N ASN A 11 -5.89 8.16 11.08
CA ASN A 11 -6.74 7.41 10.16
C ASN A 11 -6.39 7.68 8.69
N GLU A 12 -6.06 8.92 8.35
CA GLU A 12 -5.59 9.28 7.00
C GLU A 12 -4.30 8.53 6.65
N ILE A 13 -3.30 8.53 7.55
CA ILE A 13 -2.03 7.80 7.35
C ILE A 13 -2.28 6.29 7.21
N LEU A 14 -3.10 5.70 8.08
CA LEU A 14 -3.39 4.28 8.02
C LEU A 14 -4.11 3.88 6.72
N SER A 15 -5.02 4.74 6.24
CA SER A 15 -5.71 4.52 4.96
C SER A 15 -4.73 4.61 3.78
N GLU A 16 -3.88 5.62 3.76
CA GLU A 16 -2.86 5.81 2.71
C GLU A 16 -1.88 4.64 2.66
N MET A 17 -1.41 4.18 3.83
CA MET A 17 -0.56 2.99 3.92
C MET A 17 -1.23 1.73 3.37
N GLY A 18 -2.52 1.53 3.68
CA GLY A 18 -3.30 0.39 3.18
C GLY A 18 -3.49 0.44 1.67
N GLU A 19 -3.79 1.62 1.11
CA GLU A 19 -3.93 1.82 -0.32
C GLU A 19 -2.61 1.54 -1.06
N LEU A 20 -1.49 2.11 -0.59
CA LEU A 20 -0.18 1.90 -1.19
C LEU A 20 0.23 0.43 -1.17
N TYR A 21 0.04 -0.27 -0.04
CA TYR A 21 0.40 -1.69 0.06
C TYR A 21 -0.48 -2.58 -0.83
N GLY A 22 -1.76 -2.25 -0.98
CA GLY A 22 -2.73 -3.10 -1.67
C GLY A 22 -2.91 -2.84 -3.18
N SER A 23 -2.52 -1.66 -3.67
CA SER A 23 -2.82 -1.24 -5.05
C SER A 23 -1.60 -1.02 -5.94
N GLU A 24 -0.42 -0.79 -5.34
CA GLU A 24 0.79 -0.52 -6.10
C GLU A 24 1.36 -1.78 -6.77
N LYS A 25 2.08 -1.57 -7.87
CA LYS A 25 2.69 -2.63 -8.66
C LYS A 25 4.18 -2.37 -8.83
N VAL A 26 4.97 -3.45 -8.88
CA VAL A 26 6.41 -3.39 -9.18
C VAL A 26 6.63 -3.83 -10.62
N CYS A 27 7.31 -2.99 -11.41
CA CYS A 27 7.65 -3.30 -12.78
C CYS A 27 8.99 -4.02 -12.89
N LEU A 28 8.99 -5.26 -13.37
CA LEU A 28 10.20 -6.04 -13.63
C LEU A 28 10.84 -5.66 -14.97
N THR A 29 10.00 -5.25 -15.93
CA THR A 29 10.39 -4.72 -17.23
C THR A 29 9.51 -3.51 -17.56
N GLU A 30 9.78 -2.78 -18.65
CA GLU A 30 8.98 -1.62 -19.06
C GLU A 30 7.49 -1.94 -19.26
N ASN A 31 7.14 -3.18 -19.60
CA ASN A 31 5.77 -3.58 -19.96
C ASN A 31 5.16 -4.61 -19.00
N GLU A 32 5.88 -5.02 -17.97
CA GLU A 32 5.43 -6.04 -17.03
C GLU A 32 5.54 -5.52 -15.59
N CYS A 33 4.38 -5.18 -15.03
CA CYS A 33 4.24 -4.74 -13.65
C CYS A 33 3.31 -5.68 -12.90
N LEU A 34 3.81 -6.22 -11.79
CA LEU A 34 3.14 -7.21 -10.97
C LEU A 34 2.66 -6.56 -9.67
N PRO A 35 1.42 -6.83 -9.23
CA PRO A 35 0.99 -6.49 -7.88
C PRO A 35 1.81 -7.27 -6.85
N LEU A 36 1.84 -6.75 -5.61
CA LEU A 36 2.50 -7.45 -4.51
C LEU A 36 1.89 -8.83 -4.27
N GLU A 37 0.55 -8.91 -4.24
CA GLU A 37 -0.20 -10.13 -4.02
C GLU A 37 -1.13 -10.45 -5.20
N PRO A 38 -1.25 -11.73 -5.62
CA PRO A 38 -0.39 -12.87 -5.23
C PRO A 38 0.95 -12.88 -6.00
N ASP A 39 1.05 -12.13 -7.11
CA ASP A 39 2.05 -12.33 -8.16
C ASP A 39 3.50 -12.26 -7.65
N LEU A 40 3.92 -11.19 -6.96
CA LEU A 40 5.29 -11.07 -6.45
C LEU A 40 5.55 -12.01 -5.27
N THR A 41 4.58 -12.22 -4.39
CA THR A 41 4.71 -13.12 -3.25
C THR A 41 4.89 -14.58 -3.69
N ASP A 42 4.23 -15.02 -4.75
CA ASP A 42 4.39 -16.38 -5.30
C ASP A 42 5.75 -16.60 -6.00
N LEU A 43 6.46 -15.53 -6.38
CA LEU A 43 7.80 -15.57 -6.99
C LEU A 43 8.95 -15.69 -5.97
N LEU A 44 8.71 -15.35 -4.69
CA LEU A 44 9.71 -15.34 -3.61
C LEU A 44 9.70 -16.64 -2.78
#